data_AF-B0DAF3-F1
#
_entry.id   AF-B0DAF3-F1
#
_cell.length_a   1.000
_cell.length_b   1.000
_cell.length_c   1.000
_cell.angle_alpha   90.00
_cell.angle_beta   90.00
_cell.angle_gamma   90.00
#
_symmetry.space_group_name_H-M   'P 1'
#
loop_
_entity.id
_entity.type
_entity.pdbx_description
1 polymer ?
#
loop_
_entity_poly.entity_id
_entity_poly.type
_entity_poly.pdbx_seq_one_letter_code
_entity_poly.pdbx_strand_id
1 'polypeptide(L)'
;MLCRRVLRGARPLFKKSFSTAAPYPFRILRAFPFAYDSDDAIRYLAPYAAVLCKSKFFNSAIARFLPSLGFEPILPKRITPVYFPAWIVDAELKATVNHQSNERTGVVQFENTYLPGSDFPVLSAVSLWPHILRILDPVPFTEELLHQNGTEVTCIPFNVSPFTVLDAAKSLSYSASTVNEDIRFSPSSVKFNMAAAYPVLIPLYLAQYEYQADGVTHTHTLFTEAYGSMGNVMAEQIDRDSAEGQYQESITDLGGFMGTPRTHGIVQTFGPISECVNVPSVSLSPPRDIAKALENWFEKTLFSPGNLTQLATLTEEKLGVVTDDDLRIRELTKEERAPVVGWLELSSELMMVNRIREAIARSRNAKMIQLSLTEAPKLVRDADKTLEKQIESLASKRQEATPSWWTQWEESTAAKEDR
;
A
#
# COMPACT_ATOMS: atom_id res chain seq x y z
N MET A 1 -3.51 -34.66 -0.23
CA MET A 1 -4.85 -34.14 -0.61
C MET A 1 -5.13 -32.69 -0.15
N LEU A 2 -4.16 -31.93 0.38
CA LEU A 2 -4.38 -30.54 0.89
C LEU A 2 -4.05 -29.40 -0.08
N CYS A 3 -3.36 -29.64 -1.22
CA CYS A 3 -3.12 -28.63 -2.27
C CYS A 3 -4.41 -28.10 -2.97
N ARG A 4 -5.58 -28.63 -2.63
CA ARG A 4 -6.87 -28.06 -3.06
C ARG A 4 -7.32 -26.88 -2.19
N ARG A 5 -6.73 -26.60 -1.01
CA ARG A 5 -7.25 -25.57 -0.09
C ARG A 5 -6.78 -24.15 -0.39
N VAL A 6 -5.53 -23.93 -0.79
CA VAL A 6 -5.05 -22.58 -1.19
C VAL A 6 -5.73 -22.08 -2.48
N LEU A 7 -6.20 -23.01 -3.32
CA LEU A 7 -6.99 -22.72 -4.53
C LEU A 7 -8.53 -22.84 -4.34
N ARG A 8 -9.03 -23.15 -3.14
CA ARG A 8 -10.49 -23.22 -2.86
C ARG A 8 -11.06 -21.97 -2.16
N GLY A 9 -10.20 -21.14 -1.58
CA GLY A 9 -10.59 -19.80 -1.10
C GLY A 9 -10.70 -18.79 -2.24
N ALA A 10 -9.92 -18.98 -3.31
CA ALA A 10 -10.21 -18.36 -4.59
C ALA A 10 -11.55 -18.94 -5.08
N ARG A 11 -12.57 -18.08 -5.26
CA ARG A 11 -13.71 -18.37 -6.15
C ARG A 11 -13.14 -19.08 -7.38
N PRO A 12 -13.82 -20.09 -7.97
CA PRO A 12 -13.28 -20.82 -9.11
C PRO A 12 -12.76 -19.80 -10.11
N LEU A 13 -11.44 -19.68 -10.20
CA LEU A 13 -10.78 -18.91 -11.23
C LEU A 13 -11.39 -19.50 -12.48
N PHE A 14 -12.27 -18.73 -13.10
CA PHE A 14 -13.05 -19.19 -14.22
C PHE A 14 -12.05 -19.89 -15.12
N LYS A 15 -12.32 -21.14 -15.49
CA LYS A 15 -11.78 -21.73 -16.71
C LYS A 15 -12.29 -20.86 -17.87
N LYS A 16 -11.86 -19.60 -17.94
CA LYS A 16 -11.86 -18.83 -19.16
C LYS A 16 -10.82 -19.54 -19.99
N SER A 17 -11.31 -20.18 -21.05
CA SER A 17 -10.56 -20.33 -22.30
C SER A 17 -9.51 -19.23 -22.39
N PHE A 18 -8.25 -19.60 -22.63
CA PHE A 18 -7.18 -18.68 -23.00
C PHE A 18 -7.61 -17.96 -24.27
N SER A 19 -8.43 -16.92 -24.09
CA SER A 19 -8.66 -15.87 -25.06
C SER A 19 -7.32 -15.20 -25.27
N THR A 20 -6.98 -14.90 -26.53
CA THR A 20 -5.82 -14.10 -26.96
C THR A 20 -5.90 -12.63 -26.49
N ALA A 21 -6.66 -12.34 -25.44
CA ALA A 21 -6.79 -11.01 -24.87
C ALA A 21 -5.67 -10.76 -23.87
N ALA A 22 -5.12 -9.54 -23.89
CA ALA A 22 -4.12 -9.10 -22.92
C ALA A 22 -4.58 -9.44 -21.48
N PRO A 23 -3.70 -9.94 -20.61
CA PRO A 23 -4.07 -10.39 -19.26
C PRO A 23 -4.59 -9.27 -18.36
N TYR A 24 -4.32 -8.01 -18.75
CA TYR A 24 -4.71 -6.81 -18.03
C TYR A 24 -5.51 -5.87 -18.94
N PRO A 25 -6.65 -5.33 -18.48
CA PRO A 25 -7.50 -4.42 -19.25
C PRO A 25 -7.04 -2.95 -19.13
N PHE A 26 -5.73 -2.71 -19.13
CA PHE A 26 -5.13 -1.40 -18.90
C PHE A 26 -4.24 -1.02 -20.08
N ARG A 27 -4.41 0.19 -20.60
CA ARG A 27 -3.59 0.79 -21.66
C ARG A 27 -2.35 1.47 -21.08
N ILE A 28 -2.48 2.04 -19.87
CA ILE A 28 -1.42 2.80 -19.18
C ILE A 28 -0.72 2.01 -18.08
N LEU A 29 -0.75 0.68 -18.15
CA LEU A 29 -0.14 -0.18 -17.14
C LEU A 29 1.39 -0.13 -17.24
N ARG A 30 2.02 0.03 -16.07
CA ARG A 30 3.46 -0.03 -15.91
C ARG A 30 3.86 -1.29 -15.14
N ALA A 31 5.07 -1.77 -15.39
CA ALA A 31 5.62 -2.94 -14.71
C ALA A 31 7.10 -2.74 -14.39
N PHE A 32 7.55 -3.26 -13.26
CA PHE A 32 8.98 -3.40 -13.03
C PHE A 32 9.49 -4.69 -13.71
N PRO A 33 10.62 -4.63 -14.45
CA PRO A 33 11.20 -5.83 -15.03
C PRO A 33 11.78 -6.75 -13.95
N PHE A 34 11.90 -8.04 -14.26
CA PHE A 34 12.65 -8.97 -13.42
C PHE A 34 14.14 -8.64 -13.49
N ALA A 35 14.76 -8.38 -12.34
CA ALA A 35 16.17 -8.02 -12.24
C ALA A 35 17.10 -9.25 -12.21
N TYR A 36 16.55 -10.44 -11.96
CA TYR A 36 17.30 -11.70 -11.90
C TYR A 36 16.40 -12.89 -12.29
N ASP A 37 17.02 -14.04 -12.61
CA ASP A 37 16.34 -15.26 -13.07
C ASP A 37 15.90 -16.18 -11.92
N SER A 38 15.25 -17.30 -12.27
CA SER A 38 14.74 -18.26 -11.29
C SER A 38 15.87 -18.96 -10.50
N ASP A 39 17.04 -19.17 -11.10
CA ASP A 39 18.15 -19.87 -10.44
C ASP A 39 18.75 -18.99 -9.34
N ASP A 40 18.91 -17.70 -9.62
CA ASP A 40 19.33 -16.72 -8.62
C ASP A 40 18.28 -16.56 -7.52
N ALA A 41 16.99 -16.57 -7.87
CA ALA A 41 15.90 -16.58 -6.88
C ALA A 41 15.98 -17.80 -5.95
N ILE A 42 16.23 -19.00 -6.50
CA ILE A 42 16.40 -20.24 -5.72
C ILE A 42 17.55 -20.10 -4.73
N ARG A 43 18.72 -19.62 -5.18
CA ARG A 43 19.89 -19.41 -4.30
C ARG A 43 19.60 -18.39 -3.22
N TYR A 44 18.86 -17.35 -3.54
CA TYR A 44 18.51 -16.29 -2.60
C TYR A 44 17.57 -16.80 -1.49
N LEU A 45 16.54 -17.58 -1.87
CA LEU A 45 15.55 -18.16 -0.96
C LEU A 45 16.07 -19.34 -0.15
N ALA A 46 17.07 -20.07 -0.67
CA ALA A 46 17.53 -21.34 -0.10
C ALA A 46 17.92 -21.30 1.39
N PRO A 47 18.66 -20.30 1.92
CA PRO A 47 18.98 -20.26 3.35
C PRO A 47 17.73 -20.18 4.24
N TYR A 48 16.72 -19.40 3.83
CA TYR A 48 15.47 -19.23 4.57
C TYR A 48 14.62 -20.50 4.50
N ALA A 49 14.49 -21.08 3.30
CA ALA A 49 13.82 -22.36 3.10
C ALA A 49 14.49 -23.48 3.91
N ALA A 50 15.81 -23.51 3.96
CA ALA A 50 16.57 -24.51 4.71
C ALA A 50 16.32 -24.45 6.22
N VAL A 51 16.17 -23.24 6.77
CA VAL A 51 15.78 -23.08 8.18
C VAL A 51 14.35 -23.53 8.41
N LEU A 52 13.40 -23.07 7.60
CA LEU A 52 11.98 -23.45 7.74
C LEU A 52 11.74 -24.95 7.54
N CYS A 53 12.48 -25.58 6.64
CA CYS A 53 12.43 -27.02 6.36
C CYS A 53 13.38 -27.86 7.23
N LYS A 54 14.11 -27.25 8.18
CA LYS A 54 15.07 -27.93 9.09
C LYS A 54 16.11 -28.79 8.34
N SER A 55 16.56 -28.36 7.16
CA SER A 55 17.38 -29.19 6.28
C SER A 55 18.37 -28.38 5.45
N LYS A 56 19.58 -28.92 5.23
CA LYS A 56 20.62 -28.36 4.34
C LYS A 56 20.97 -26.88 4.56
N PHE A 57 20.90 -26.37 5.80
CA PHE A 57 21.20 -24.96 6.10
C PHE A 57 22.59 -24.52 5.66
N PHE A 58 23.64 -25.22 6.11
CA PHE A 58 25.02 -24.86 5.75
C PHE A 58 25.27 -24.88 4.24
N ASN A 59 24.82 -25.93 3.54
CA ASN A 59 24.97 -26.01 2.09
C ASN A 59 24.22 -24.88 1.38
N SER A 60 23.01 -24.56 1.82
CA SER A 60 22.20 -23.47 1.24
C SER A 60 22.81 -22.09 1.50
N ALA A 61 23.35 -21.87 2.70
CA ALA A 61 24.05 -20.64 3.04
C ALA A 61 25.32 -20.48 2.20
N ILE A 62 26.16 -21.52 2.07
CA ILE A 62 27.39 -21.45 1.28
C ILE A 62 27.08 -21.32 -0.22
N ALA A 63 26.10 -22.04 -0.73
CA ALA A 63 25.68 -21.96 -2.14
C ALA A 63 25.27 -20.55 -2.56
N ARG A 64 24.72 -19.75 -1.64
CA ARG A 64 24.39 -18.34 -1.87
C ARG A 64 25.63 -17.46 -2.05
N PHE A 65 26.70 -17.67 -1.29
CA PHE A 65 27.89 -16.82 -1.32
C PHE A 65 29.01 -17.33 -2.24
N LEU A 66 29.06 -18.64 -2.47
CA LEU A 66 30.13 -19.33 -3.20
C LEU A 66 29.54 -20.38 -4.16
N PRO A 67 28.71 -19.97 -5.16
CA PRO A 67 28.01 -20.90 -6.05
C PRO A 67 28.96 -21.78 -6.89
N SER A 68 30.20 -21.33 -7.11
CA SER A 68 31.21 -22.07 -7.89
C SER A 68 31.87 -23.23 -7.15
N LEU A 69 31.64 -23.40 -5.84
CA LEU A 69 32.27 -24.46 -5.03
C LEU A 69 31.47 -25.78 -5.01
N GLY A 70 30.40 -25.89 -5.80
CA GLY A 70 29.63 -27.13 -5.94
C GLY A 70 28.70 -27.45 -4.77
N PHE A 71 28.42 -26.49 -3.88
CA PHE A 71 27.41 -26.68 -2.84
C PHE A 71 26.01 -26.59 -3.44
N GLU A 72 25.20 -27.62 -3.21
CA GLU A 72 23.82 -27.64 -3.68
C GLU A 72 22.87 -27.01 -2.65
N PRO A 73 22.13 -25.94 -2.99
CA PRO A 73 21.10 -25.38 -2.13
C PRO A 73 19.91 -26.35 -1.99
N ILE A 74 19.07 -26.13 -0.98
CA ILE A 74 17.74 -26.72 -0.98
C ILE A 74 16.95 -26.20 -2.20
N LEU A 75 16.39 -27.10 -2.99
CA LEU A 75 15.63 -26.77 -4.19
C LEU A 75 14.14 -26.74 -3.87
N PRO A 76 13.38 -25.75 -4.37
CA PRO A 76 11.93 -25.80 -4.29
C PRO A 76 11.40 -26.91 -5.19
N LYS A 77 10.25 -27.48 -4.82
CA LYS A 77 9.49 -28.37 -5.70
C LYS A 77 8.97 -27.62 -6.93
N ARG A 78 8.64 -26.35 -6.76
CA ARG A 78 8.16 -25.47 -7.81
C ARG A 78 8.58 -24.04 -7.51
N ILE A 79 9.09 -23.35 -8.52
CA ILE A 79 9.23 -21.89 -8.51
C ILE A 79 8.40 -21.32 -9.66
N THR A 80 7.78 -20.15 -9.47
CA THR A 80 6.96 -19.51 -10.50
C THR A 80 7.17 -18.00 -10.44
N PRO A 81 7.63 -17.36 -11.54
CA PRO A 81 7.64 -15.91 -11.64
C PRO A 81 6.20 -15.41 -11.77
N VAL A 82 5.87 -14.36 -11.02
CA VAL A 82 4.54 -13.75 -11.02
C VAL A 82 4.63 -12.24 -11.11
N TYR A 83 3.64 -11.63 -11.75
CA TYR A 83 3.35 -10.21 -11.58
C TYR A 83 2.21 -10.03 -10.60
N PHE A 84 2.49 -9.33 -9.51
CA PHE A 84 1.48 -8.93 -8.53
C PHE A 84 0.99 -7.50 -8.82
N PRO A 85 -0.31 -7.28 -8.97
CA PRO A 85 -0.87 -5.97 -9.26
C PRO A 85 -0.91 -5.10 -8.00
N ALA A 86 -0.58 -3.83 -8.15
CA ALA A 86 -0.59 -2.84 -7.08
C ALA A 86 -1.09 -1.48 -7.59
N TRP A 87 -1.57 -0.68 -6.65
CA TRP A 87 -1.90 0.72 -6.84
C TRP A 87 -0.97 1.57 -6.00
N ILE A 88 -0.38 2.58 -6.62
CA ILE A 88 0.23 3.69 -5.90
C ILE A 88 -0.78 4.82 -5.88
N VAL A 89 -1.05 5.38 -4.72
CA VAL A 89 -2.11 6.36 -4.53
C VAL A 89 -1.53 7.64 -3.96
N ASP A 90 -1.84 8.74 -4.65
CA ASP A 90 -1.64 10.11 -4.20
C ASP A 90 -3.03 10.73 -4.04
N ALA A 91 -3.38 11.16 -2.83
CA ALA A 91 -4.73 11.64 -2.56
C ALA A 91 -4.78 12.67 -1.43
N GLU A 92 -5.81 13.51 -1.48
CA GLU A 92 -6.23 14.31 -0.34
C GLU A 92 -7.68 13.97 0.00
N LEU A 93 -7.92 13.60 1.26
CA LEU A 93 -9.24 13.35 1.80
C LEU A 93 -9.66 14.48 2.72
N LYS A 94 -10.95 14.82 2.66
CA LYS A 94 -11.62 15.64 3.67
C LYS A 94 -12.68 14.80 4.39
N ALA A 95 -12.85 15.03 5.68
CA ALA A 95 -13.92 14.46 6.47
C ALA A 95 -14.28 15.38 7.64
N THR A 96 -15.51 15.26 8.13
CA THR A 96 -15.89 15.78 9.44
C THR A 96 -15.31 14.88 10.51
N VAL A 97 -14.57 15.47 11.44
CA VAL A 97 -13.86 14.78 12.51
C VAL A 97 -14.27 15.35 13.87
N ASN A 98 -14.48 14.46 14.84
CA ASN A 98 -14.48 14.82 16.25
C ASN A 98 -13.03 14.73 16.74
N HIS A 99 -12.45 15.86 17.12
CA HIS A 99 -11.10 15.95 17.67
C HIS A 99 -11.10 16.80 18.93
N GLN A 100 -10.65 16.23 20.05
CA GLN A 100 -10.68 16.90 21.37
C GLN A 100 -12.07 17.43 21.73
N SER A 101 -13.11 16.59 21.53
CA SER A 101 -14.52 16.91 21.77
C SER A 101 -15.12 18.03 20.91
N ASN A 102 -14.43 18.47 19.86
CA ASN A 102 -14.93 19.45 18.91
C ASN A 102 -15.10 18.83 17.53
N GLU A 103 -16.26 19.04 16.94
CA GLU A 103 -16.53 18.69 15.55
C GLU A 103 -15.93 19.75 14.62
N ARG A 104 -15.13 19.31 13.65
CA ARG A 104 -14.52 20.19 12.64
C ARG A 104 -14.21 19.44 11.36
N THR A 105 -13.83 20.16 10.31
CA THR A 105 -13.34 19.53 9.07
C THR A 105 -11.86 19.19 9.23
N GLY A 106 -11.53 17.90 9.11
CA GLY A 106 -10.17 17.40 8.97
C GLY A 106 -9.82 17.17 7.51
N VAL A 107 -8.58 17.45 7.15
CA VAL A 107 -8.02 17.15 5.84
C VAL A 107 -6.73 16.35 6.05
N VAL A 108 -6.54 15.30 5.27
CA VAL A 108 -5.37 14.42 5.32
C VAL A 108 -4.87 14.16 3.90
N GLN A 109 -3.55 14.11 3.75
CA GLN A 109 -2.90 13.75 2.50
C GLN A 109 -2.28 12.36 2.60
N PHE A 110 -2.33 11.65 1.48
CA PHE A 110 -1.66 10.39 1.24
C PHE A 110 -0.77 10.59 0.03
N GLU A 111 0.48 10.14 0.13
CA GLU A 111 1.43 10.26 -0.97
C GLU A 111 2.24 8.98 -1.07
N ASN A 112 2.42 8.46 -2.28
CA ASN A 112 3.12 7.19 -2.50
C ASN A 112 2.55 6.04 -1.64
N THR A 113 1.24 6.03 -1.38
CA THR A 113 0.59 5.01 -0.57
C THR A 113 0.33 3.76 -1.41
N TYR A 114 0.77 2.61 -0.92
CA TYR A 114 0.59 1.30 -1.55
C TYR A 114 -0.76 0.69 -1.16
N LEU A 115 -1.47 0.21 -2.18
CA LEU A 115 -2.67 -0.59 -2.03
C LEU A 115 -2.55 -1.84 -2.93
N PRO A 116 -2.70 -3.07 -2.41
CA PRO A 116 -2.75 -4.27 -3.23
C PRO A 116 -3.86 -4.17 -4.29
N GLY A 117 -3.52 -4.46 -5.54
CA GLY A 117 -4.49 -4.52 -6.64
C GLY A 117 -5.27 -5.84 -6.70
N SER A 118 -4.86 -6.82 -5.89
CA SER A 118 -5.48 -8.13 -5.76
C SER A 118 -5.75 -8.49 -4.30
N ASP A 119 -6.85 -9.17 -4.01
CA ASP A 119 -7.16 -9.78 -2.71
C ASP A 119 -6.48 -11.14 -2.48
N PHE A 120 -5.47 -11.50 -3.29
CA PHE A 120 -4.73 -12.75 -3.13
C PHE A 120 -4.11 -12.82 -1.72
N PRO A 121 -4.61 -13.68 -0.80
CA PRO A 121 -4.47 -13.45 0.63
C PRO A 121 -3.04 -13.29 1.13
N VAL A 122 -2.13 -14.15 0.66
CA VAL A 122 -0.74 -14.18 1.14
C VAL A 122 0.04 -12.96 0.63
N LEU A 123 -0.08 -12.64 -0.67
CA LEU A 123 0.69 -11.55 -1.28
C LEU A 123 0.12 -10.18 -0.93
N SER A 124 -1.19 -10.11 -0.67
CA SER A 124 -1.88 -8.88 -0.31
C SER A 124 -1.78 -8.57 1.19
N ALA A 125 -1.21 -9.45 2.01
CA ALA A 125 -1.06 -9.25 3.46
C ALA A 125 0.13 -8.36 3.86
N VAL A 126 0.98 -7.99 2.90
CA VAL A 126 2.20 -7.19 3.13
C VAL A 126 2.38 -6.13 2.06
N SER A 127 3.12 -5.07 2.41
CA SER A 127 3.61 -4.11 1.42
C SER A 127 4.67 -4.75 0.54
N LEU A 128 4.50 -4.64 -0.77
CA LEU A 128 5.51 -4.98 -1.76
C LEU A 128 6.13 -3.72 -2.39
N TRP A 129 5.98 -2.58 -1.70
CA TRP A 129 6.37 -1.26 -2.19
C TRP A 129 7.46 -0.59 -1.33
N PRO A 130 8.71 -1.06 -1.39
CA PRO A 130 9.80 -0.41 -0.68
C PRO A 130 10.17 0.94 -1.28
N HIS A 131 10.88 1.74 -0.49
CA HIS A 131 11.37 3.06 -0.89
C HIS A 131 12.18 3.05 -2.19
N ILE A 132 12.91 1.97 -2.51
CA ILE A 132 13.69 1.89 -3.75
C ILE A 132 12.79 1.95 -5.00
N LEU A 133 11.56 1.45 -4.95
CA LEU A 133 10.62 1.55 -6.08
C LEU A 133 10.15 2.99 -6.33
N ARG A 134 10.36 3.93 -5.40
CA ARG A 134 10.07 5.35 -5.60
C ARG A 134 11.06 6.03 -6.55
N ILE A 135 12.26 5.45 -6.71
CA ILE A 135 13.32 6.03 -7.57
C ILE A 135 13.54 5.23 -8.86
N LEU A 136 13.07 3.99 -8.92
CA LEU A 136 13.12 3.18 -10.13
C LEU A 136 11.98 3.56 -11.07
N ASP A 137 12.28 3.69 -12.35
CA ASP A 137 11.29 3.99 -13.37
C ASP A 137 10.73 2.68 -13.94
N PRO A 138 9.42 2.41 -13.80
CA PRO A 138 8.82 1.22 -14.39
C PRO A 138 8.66 1.38 -15.91
N VAL A 139 8.65 0.26 -16.62
CA VAL A 139 8.49 0.24 -18.08
C VAL A 139 7.02 0.06 -18.48
N PRO A 140 6.60 0.49 -19.69
CA PRO A 140 5.29 0.13 -20.23
C PRO A 140 5.11 -1.39 -20.23
N PHE A 141 3.93 -1.86 -19.83
CA PHE A 141 3.64 -3.28 -19.86
C PHE A 141 3.43 -3.77 -21.30
N THR A 142 4.23 -4.74 -21.73
CA THR A 142 4.17 -5.35 -23.07
C THR A 142 4.09 -6.87 -22.98
N GLU A 143 3.74 -7.53 -24.08
CA GLU A 143 3.70 -9.01 -24.15
C GLU A 143 5.07 -9.67 -23.89
N GLU A 144 6.17 -8.95 -24.15
CA GLU A 144 7.53 -9.43 -23.86
C GLU A 144 7.75 -9.64 -22.36
N LEU A 145 7.07 -8.87 -21.50
CA LEU A 145 7.15 -9.05 -20.05
C LEU A 145 6.42 -10.31 -19.56
N LEU A 146 5.63 -10.96 -20.42
CA LEU A 146 5.03 -12.26 -20.11
C LEU A 146 6.05 -13.41 -20.19
N HIS A 147 7.23 -13.17 -20.76
CA HIS A 147 8.28 -14.15 -20.91
C HIS A 147 9.60 -13.57 -20.43
N GLN A 148 10.05 -13.98 -19.24
CA GLN A 148 11.26 -13.44 -18.62
C GLN A 148 12.24 -14.57 -18.34
N ASN A 149 13.47 -14.42 -18.83
CA ASN A 149 14.54 -15.41 -18.68
C ASN A 149 14.12 -16.82 -19.13
N GLY A 150 13.40 -16.91 -20.27
CA GLY A 150 12.91 -18.16 -20.83
C GLY A 150 11.75 -18.82 -20.07
N THR A 151 11.17 -18.14 -19.08
CA THR A 151 10.05 -18.63 -18.27
C THR A 151 8.80 -17.79 -18.49
N GLU A 152 7.64 -18.44 -18.56
CA GLU A 152 6.33 -17.76 -18.63
C GLU A 152 5.98 -17.15 -17.26
N VAL A 153 5.63 -15.87 -17.26
CA VAL A 153 5.26 -15.11 -16.06
C VAL A 153 3.77 -15.20 -15.81
N THR A 154 3.38 -15.65 -14.61
CA THR A 154 1.96 -15.70 -14.23
C THR A 154 1.45 -14.32 -13.82
N CYS A 155 0.42 -13.83 -14.49
CA CYS A 155 -0.20 -12.54 -14.19
C CYS A 155 -1.34 -12.69 -13.17
N ILE A 156 -1.19 -12.11 -11.98
CA ILE A 156 -2.27 -12.04 -10.99
C ILE A 156 -3.20 -10.87 -11.39
N PRO A 157 -4.52 -11.08 -11.49
CA PRO A 157 -5.43 -10.06 -12.00
C PRO A 157 -5.70 -8.96 -10.97
N PHE A 158 -5.97 -7.75 -11.46
CA PHE A 158 -6.58 -6.70 -10.65
C PHE A 158 -8.04 -7.08 -10.30
N ASN A 159 -8.38 -7.04 -9.03
CA ASN A 159 -9.76 -7.14 -8.56
C ASN A 159 -10.10 -6.18 -7.42
N VAL A 160 -9.13 -5.39 -6.94
CA VAL A 160 -9.33 -4.30 -5.99
C VAL A 160 -9.16 -2.98 -6.74
N SER A 161 -10.13 -2.08 -6.60
CA SER A 161 -10.06 -0.70 -7.10
C SER A 161 -9.53 0.24 -6.01
N PRO A 162 -8.72 1.26 -6.36
CA PRO A 162 -8.22 2.23 -5.38
C PRO A 162 -9.32 3.16 -4.87
N PHE A 163 -10.43 3.28 -5.60
CA PHE A 163 -11.49 4.25 -5.26
C PHE A 163 -12.64 3.63 -4.47
N THR A 164 -12.77 2.31 -4.46
CA THR A 164 -13.77 1.60 -3.64
C THR A 164 -13.41 1.64 -2.16
N VAL A 165 -12.17 1.98 -1.82
CA VAL A 165 -11.74 2.30 -0.45
C VAL A 165 -12.58 3.43 0.15
N LEU A 166 -12.99 4.42 -0.66
CA LEU A 166 -13.85 5.51 -0.17
C LEU A 166 -15.26 5.00 0.18
N ASP A 167 -15.82 4.13 -0.65
CA ASP A 167 -17.13 3.51 -0.40
C ASP A 167 -17.07 2.64 0.85
N ALA A 168 -16.00 1.86 1.01
CA ALA A 168 -15.76 1.08 2.21
C ALA A 168 -15.65 2.00 3.44
N ALA A 169 -14.89 3.10 3.36
CA ALA A 169 -14.76 4.07 4.44
C ALA A 169 -16.11 4.70 4.84
N LYS A 170 -16.97 4.99 3.86
CA LYS A 170 -18.34 5.50 4.09
C LYS A 170 -19.27 4.46 4.73
N SER A 171 -19.00 3.18 4.53
CA SER A 171 -19.78 2.07 5.09
C SER A 171 -19.38 1.68 6.52
N LEU A 172 -18.29 2.25 7.04
CA LEU A 172 -17.79 1.91 8.37
C LEU A 172 -18.81 2.25 9.47
N SER A 173 -18.86 1.40 10.50
CA SER A 173 -19.60 1.72 11.71
C SER A 173 -18.93 2.84 12.49
N TYR A 174 -19.69 3.43 13.42
CA TYR A 174 -19.18 4.46 14.32
C TYR A 174 -17.96 4.02 15.15
N SER A 175 -17.91 2.75 15.57
CA SER A 175 -16.76 2.22 16.28
C SER A 175 -15.55 2.03 15.37
N ALA A 176 -15.77 1.53 14.14
CA ALA A 176 -14.71 1.31 13.17
C ALA A 176 -14.09 2.62 12.65
N SER A 177 -14.82 3.74 12.66
CA SER A 177 -14.30 5.06 12.26
C SER A 177 -13.50 5.79 13.35
N THR A 178 -13.24 5.12 14.48
CA THR A 178 -12.38 5.64 15.55
C THR A 178 -10.92 5.34 15.23
N VAL A 179 -10.13 6.38 15.00
CA VAL A 179 -8.70 6.27 14.68
C VAL A 179 -7.91 6.02 15.97
N ASN A 180 -8.18 6.81 17.00
CA ASN A 180 -7.67 6.67 18.35
C ASN A 180 -8.61 7.33 19.36
N GLU A 181 -8.21 7.47 20.62
CA GLU A 181 -9.02 8.09 21.69
C GLU A 181 -9.41 9.55 21.38
N ASP A 182 -8.56 10.27 20.63
CA ASP A 182 -8.72 11.69 20.35
C ASP A 182 -9.36 11.98 18.99
N ILE A 183 -9.41 11.00 18.08
CA ILE A 183 -9.83 11.19 16.69
C ILE A 183 -10.86 10.15 16.28
N ARG A 184 -12.00 10.67 15.85
CA ARG A 184 -13.02 9.91 15.13
C ARG A 184 -13.48 10.72 13.93
N PHE A 185 -13.65 10.08 12.78
CA PHE A 185 -14.28 10.72 11.62
C PHE A 185 -15.73 10.23 11.43
N SER A 186 -16.54 11.04 10.78
CA SER A 186 -17.88 10.68 10.34
C SER A 186 -17.78 9.96 8.97
N PRO A 187 -18.11 8.66 8.87
CA PRO A 187 -18.00 7.88 7.65
C PRO A 187 -18.65 8.53 6.42
N SER A 188 -19.87 9.05 6.57
CA SER A 188 -20.63 9.64 5.46
C SER A 188 -20.02 10.95 4.94
N SER A 189 -19.17 11.61 5.72
CA SER A 189 -18.55 12.89 5.36
C SER A 189 -17.27 12.74 4.54
N VAL A 190 -16.71 11.53 4.46
CA VAL A 190 -15.43 11.29 3.77
C VAL A 190 -15.61 11.51 2.28
N LYS A 191 -14.76 12.36 1.68
CA LYS A 191 -14.68 12.52 0.23
C LYS A 191 -13.28 12.96 -0.20
N PHE A 192 -12.94 12.66 -1.45
CA PHE A 192 -11.72 13.16 -2.08
C PHE A 192 -11.84 14.66 -2.34
N ASN A 193 -10.75 15.38 -2.07
CA ASN A 193 -10.47 16.69 -2.66
C ASN A 193 -9.67 16.55 -3.97
N MET A 194 -8.83 15.52 -4.04
CA MET A 194 -8.04 15.12 -5.19
C MET A 194 -7.65 13.66 -4.97
N ALA A 195 -7.62 12.87 -6.04
CA ALA A 195 -7.06 11.52 -5.99
C ALA A 195 -6.55 11.11 -7.37
N ALA A 196 -5.34 10.56 -7.38
CA ALA A 196 -4.78 9.86 -8.52
C ALA A 196 -4.31 8.48 -8.05
N ALA A 197 -4.55 7.46 -8.88
CA ALA A 197 -4.08 6.12 -8.63
C ALA A 197 -3.32 5.61 -9.85
N TYR A 198 -2.17 4.98 -9.61
CA TYR A 198 -1.25 4.54 -10.65
C TYR A 198 -1.12 3.02 -10.60
N PRO A 199 -1.63 2.29 -11.61
CA PRO A 199 -1.54 0.84 -11.64
C PRO A 199 -0.11 0.42 -11.99
N VAL A 200 0.42 -0.53 -11.23
CA VAL A 200 1.76 -1.06 -11.45
C VAL A 200 1.83 -2.55 -11.16
N LEU A 201 2.67 -3.27 -11.91
CA LEU A 201 2.97 -4.67 -11.67
C LEU A 201 4.32 -4.83 -10.98
N ILE A 202 4.32 -5.57 -9.87
CA ILE A 202 5.50 -5.87 -9.06
C ILE A 202 5.94 -7.31 -9.36
N PRO A 203 7.15 -7.53 -9.90
CA PRO A 203 7.65 -8.86 -10.20
C PRO A 203 8.04 -9.58 -8.92
N LEU A 204 7.60 -10.82 -8.75
CA LEU A 204 7.94 -11.69 -7.62
C LEU A 204 8.31 -13.09 -8.11
N TYR A 205 9.06 -13.82 -7.30
CA TYR A 205 9.18 -15.28 -7.40
C TYR A 205 8.42 -15.93 -6.26
N LEU A 206 7.55 -16.90 -6.57
CA LEU A 206 6.89 -17.77 -5.59
C LEU A 206 7.54 -19.15 -5.64
N ALA A 207 8.09 -19.61 -4.52
CA ALA A 207 8.77 -20.89 -4.39
C ALA A 207 8.10 -21.77 -3.34
N GLN A 208 7.73 -22.99 -3.73
CA GLN A 208 7.11 -23.98 -2.87
C GLN A 208 8.12 -25.07 -2.50
N TYR A 209 8.36 -25.24 -1.22
CA TYR A 209 9.26 -26.26 -0.67
C TYR A 209 8.46 -27.35 0.00
N GLU A 210 8.89 -28.60 -0.14
CA GLU A 210 8.33 -29.74 0.59
C GLU A 210 9.37 -30.31 1.56
N TYR A 211 8.92 -30.70 2.75
CA TYR A 211 9.75 -31.39 3.73
C TYR A 211 8.94 -32.44 4.47
N GLN A 212 9.62 -33.44 5.03
CA GLN A 212 9.00 -34.47 5.86
C GLN A 212 9.22 -34.13 7.33
N ALA A 213 8.14 -34.10 8.11
CA ALA A 213 8.20 -34.08 9.57
C ALA A 213 7.13 -35.02 10.12
N ASP A 214 7.48 -35.83 11.11
CA ASP A 214 6.57 -36.79 11.77
C ASP A 214 5.83 -37.73 10.79
N GLY A 215 6.50 -38.12 9.70
CA GLY A 215 5.93 -38.97 8.66
C GLY A 215 4.90 -38.29 7.75
N VAL A 216 4.71 -36.97 7.90
CA VAL A 216 3.80 -36.15 7.09
C VAL A 216 4.62 -35.22 6.20
N THR A 217 4.19 -35.12 4.94
CA THR A 217 4.75 -34.15 3.99
C THR A 217 4.09 -32.79 4.22
N HIS A 218 4.93 -31.84 4.58
CA HIS A 218 4.56 -30.44 4.79
C HIS A 218 5.04 -29.59 3.64
N THR A 219 4.46 -28.40 3.52
CA THR A 219 4.75 -27.48 2.43
C THR A 219 4.89 -26.06 2.95
N HIS A 220 5.96 -25.39 2.54
CA HIS A 220 6.18 -23.96 2.80
C HIS A 220 6.19 -23.19 1.49
N THR A 221 5.47 -22.07 1.45
CA THR A 221 5.53 -21.12 0.35
C THR A 221 6.40 -19.94 0.77
N LEU A 222 7.52 -19.75 0.09
CA LEU A 222 8.35 -18.55 0.21
C LEU A 222 8.14 -17.71 -1.03
N PHE A 223 8.30 -16.40 -0.88
CA PHE A 223 8.30 -15.49 -2.01
C PHE A 223 9.27 -14.33 -1.81
N THR A 224 9.73 -13.77 -2.90
CA THR A 224 10.66 -12.64 -2.89
C THR A 224 10.40 -11.68 -4.03
N GLU A 225 10.65 -10.41 -3.77
CA GLU A 225 10.55 -9.34 -4.76
C GLU A 225 11.69 -9.41 -5.78
N ALA A 226 11.39 -9.18 -7.05
CA ALA A 226 12.32 -9.38 -8.17
C ALA A 226 12.60 -8.12 -9.01
N TYR A 227 12.31 -6.91 -8.51
CA TYR A 227 12.54 -5.65 -9.23
C TYR A 227 13.97 -5.08 -9.06
N GLY A 228 14.80 -5.68 -8.20
CA GLY A 228 16.16 -5.22 -7.89
C GLY A 228 17.11 -6.39 -7.63
N SER A 229 18.36 -6.11 -7.29
CA SER A 229 19.38 -7.17 -7.12
C SER A 229 19.08 -8.11 -5.94
N MET A 230 18.34 -7.65 -4.94
CA MET A 230 17.85 -8.44 -3.80
C MET A 230 16.53 -7.85 -3.29
N GLY A 231 15.48 -8.66 -3.22
CA GLY A 231 14.18 -8.30 -2.63
C GLY A 231 14.05 -8.76 -1.19
N ASN A 232 13.00 -8.37 -0.47
CA ASN A 232 12.74 -9.01 0.82
C ASN A 232 12.33 -10.47 0.60
N VAL A 233 12.73 -11.35 1.52
CA VAL A 233 12.21 -12.73 1.56
C VAL A 233 11.03 -12.76 2.52
N MET A 234 9.95 -13.37 2.07
CA MET A 234 8.72 -13.53 2.82
C MET A 234 8.30 -14.99 2.78
N ALA A 235 7.60 -15.44 3.81
CA ALA A 235 7.03 -16.78 3.90
C ALA A 235 5.56 -16.71 4.34
N GLU A 236 4.75 -17.59 3.78
CA GLU A 236 3.42 -17.89 4.31
C GLU A 236 3.57 -18.46 5.73
N GLN A 237 2.80 -17.93 6.68
CA GLN A 237 2.81 -18.40 8.06
C GLN A 237 1.97 -19.68 8.17
N ILE A 238 2.54 -20.72 8.77
CA ILE A 238 1.77 -21.91 9.17
C ILE A 238 0.94 -21.59 10.42
N ASP A 239 -0.17 -22.30 10.61
CA ASP A 239 -0.99 -22.23 11.81
C ASP A 239 -0.14 -22.23 13.09
N ARG A 240 -0.29 -21.18 13.91
CA ARG A 240 0.55 -20.94 15.10
C ARG A 240 0.37 -22.00 16.16
N ASP A 241 -0.81 -22.60 16.22
CA ASP A 241 -1.12 -23.64 17.21
C ASP A 241 -0.47 -24.99 16.85
N SER A 242 0.12 -25.11 15.65
CA SER A 242 0.86 -26.29 15.24
C SER A 242 2.30 -26.28 15.77
N ALA A 243 2.91 -27.47 15.91
CA ALA A 243 4.31 -27.60 16.31
C ALA A 243 5.26 -26.91 15.32
N GLU A 244 4.89 -26.90 14.03
CA GLU A 244 5.59 -26.16 12.97
C GLU A 244 5.44 -24.65 13.14
N GLY A 245 4.25 -24.16 13.48
CA GLY A 245 4.02 -22.75 13.79
C GLY A 245 4.86 -22.25 14.97
N GLN A 246 4.90 -23.03 16.06
CA GLN A 246 5.75 -22.74 17.22
C GLN A 246 7.24 -22.75 16.87
N TYR A 247 7.67 -23.67 16.00
CA TYR A 247 9.05 -23.69 15.53
C TYR A 247 9.38 -22.46 14.69
N GLN A 248 8.49 -22.08 13.76
CA GLN A 248 8.63 -20.88 12.94
C GLN A 248 8.69 -19.60 13.80
N GLU A 249 7.90 -19.54 14.87
CA GLU A 249 7.97 -18.47 15.86
C GLU A 249 9.31 -18.48 16.62
N SER A 250 9.82 -19.66 17.01
CA SER A 250 11.13 -19.77 17.68
C SER A 250 12.32 -19.32 16.82
N ILE A 251 12.24 -19.49 15.49
CA ILE A 251 13.22 -18.95 14.55
C ILE A 251 13.15 -17.42 14.52
N THR A 252 11.98 -16.85 14.77
CA THR A 252 11.76 -15.40 14.74
C THR A 252 12.58 -14.68 15.80
N ASP A 253 12.69 -15.31 16.97
CA ASP A 253 13.41 -14.78 18.12
C ASP A 253 14.94 -14.91 18.00
N LEU A 254 15.43 -15.72 17.07
CA LEU A 254 16.87 -16.03 16.94
C LEU A 254 17.67 -14.99 16.14
N GLY A 255 17.04 -13.91 15.63
CA GLY A 255 17.64 -12.60 15.29
C GLY A 255 18.98 -12.57 14.54
N GLY A 256 19.36 -13.63 13.82
CA GLY A 256 20.70 -13.83 13.28
C GLY A 256 20.90 -13.26 11.87
N PHE A 257 21.76 -13.94 11.11
CA PHE A 257 22.16 -13.62 9.73
C PHE A 257 21.01 -13.33 8.74
N MET A 258 19.78 -13.75 9.06
CA MET A 258 18.59 -13.63 8.22
C MET A 258 17.75 -12.38 8.50
N GLY A 259 18.21 -11.48 9.38
CA GLY A 259 17.45 -10.33 9.87
C GLY A 259 16.54 -10.70 11.03
N THR A 260 15.88 -9.70 11.64
CA THR A 260 14.82 -9.91 12.63
C THR A 260 13.50 -10.06 11.89
N PRO A 261 12.97 -11.28 11.76
CA PRO A 261 11.73 -11.47 11.04
C PRO A 261 10.57 -10.79 11.78
N ARG A 262 9.61 -10.32 10.99
CA ARG A 262 8.41 -9.65 11.50
C ARG A 262 7.17 -10.27 10.89
N THR A 263 6.15 -10.45 11.71
CA THR A 263 4.93 -11.18 11.33
C THR A 263 3.79 -10.20 11.09
N HIS A 264 3.14 -10.34 9.94
CA HIS A 264 2.01 -9.52 9.49
C HIS A 264 0.86 -10.42 9.07
N GLY A 265 -0.07 -10.64 10.01
CA GLY A 265 -1.18 -11.57 9.80
C GLY A 265 -0.66 -12.96 9.48
N ILE A 266 -0.77 -13.36 8.21
CA ILE A 266 -0.42 -14.68 7.68
C ILE A 266 0.92 -14.72 6.93
N VAL A 267 1.74 -13.67 7.03
CA VAL A 267 3.06 -13.59 6.37
C VAL A 267 4.14 -13.28 7.39
N GLN A 268 5.27 -13.98 7.27
CA GLN A 268 6.51 -13.68 7.96
C GLN A 268 7.49 -13.04 6.96
N THR A 269 8.03 -11.87 7.30
CA THR A 269 9.01 -11.14 6.47
C THR A 269 10.39 -11.25 7.10
N PHE A 270 11.42 -11.62 6.33
CA PHE A 270 12.82 -11.77 6.76
C PHE A 270 13.67 -10.56 6.36
N GLY A 271 13.15 -9.36 6.59
CA GLY A 271 13.75 -8.11 6.15
C GLY A 271 13.01 -6.90 6.73
N PRO A 272 13.44 -5.67 6.40
CA PRO A 272 12.69 -4.48 6.75
C PRO A 272 11.30 -4.52 6.13
N ILE A 273 10.29 -4.14 6.91
CA ILE A 273 8.94 -3.94 6.40
C ILE A 273 8.90 -2.60 5.68
N SER A 274 8.32 -2.60 4.49
CA SER A 274 7.95 -1.37 3.80
C SER A 274 6.62 -0.85 4.35
N GLU A 275 6.58 0.42 4.74
CA GLU A 275 5.33 1.08 5.12
C GLU A 275 4.37 1.07 3.92
N CYS A 276 3.09 0.75 4.17
CA CYS A 276 2.07 0.74 3.11
C CYS A 276 1.50 2.14 2.93
N VAL A 277 1.31 2.85 4.05
CA VAL A 277 0.58 4.11 4.11
C VAL A 277 1.56 5.21 4.52
N ASN A 278 1.55 6.31 3.77
CA ASN A 278 2.39 7.46 4.07
C ASN A 278 1.52 8.71 4.12
N VAL A 279 1.48 9.35 5.29
CA VAL A 279 0.66 10.53 5.58
C VAL A 279 1.56 11.74 5.80
N PRO A 280 1.98 12.45 4.74
CA PRO A 280 2.92 13.56 4.88
C PRO A 280 2.31 14.78 5.58
N SER A 281 0.98 14.97 5.52
CA SER A 281 0.32 16.16 6.06
C SER A 281 -1.11 15.91 6.53
N VAL A 282 -1.48 16.60 7.61
CA VAL A 282 -2.84 16.61 8.19
C VAL A 282 -3.20 18.01 8.67
N SER A 283 -4.43 18.48 8.47
CA SER A 283 -4.85 19.83 8.88
C SER A 283 -4.97 19.99 10.40
N LEU A 284 -5.04 18.90 11.15
CA LEU A 284 -5.23 18.89 12.60
C LEU A 284 -3.88 19.05 13.34
N SER A 285 -3.96 19.43 14.62
CA SER A 285 -2.79 19.56 15.51
C SER A 285 -2.96 18.67 16.75
N PRO A 286 -1.90 17.97 17.21
CA PRO A 286 -0.51 17.97 16.69
C PRO A 286 -0.35 17.12 15.41
N PRO A 287 0.20 17.66 14.30
CA PRO A 287 0.10 17.00 12.99
C PRO A 287 0.88 15.68 12.89
N ARG A 288 2.04 15.56 13.54
CA ARG A 288 2.88 14.35 13.47
C ARG A 288 2.22 13.15 14.15
N ASP A 289 1.71 13.33 15.35
CA ASP A 289 1.09 12.25 16.12
C ASP A 289 -0.20 11.78 15.44
N ILE A 290 -0.95 12.72 14.87
CA ILE A 290 -2.18 12.44 14.13
C ILE A 290 -1.88 11.71 12.82
N ALA A 291 -0.87 12.16 12.07
CA ALA A 291 -0.41 11.46 10.86
C ALA A 291 -0.02 10.02 11.19
N LYS A 292 0.78 9.80 12.25
CA LYS A 292 1.19 8.45 12.63
C LYS A 292 0.03 7.58 13.11
N ALA A 293 -0.92 8.16 13.85
CA ALA A 293 -2.13 7.45 14.26
C ALA A 293 -2.98 7.03 13.06
N LEU A 294 -3.09 7.88 12.04
CA LEU A 294 -3.79 7.57 10.80
C LEU A 294 -3.07 6.47 10.00
N GLU A 295 -1.75 6.56 9.81
CA GLU A 295 -0.97 5.50 9.16
C GLU A 295 -1.21 4.15 9.82
N ASN A 296 -1.03 4.07 11.14
CA ASN A 296 -1.23 2.83 11.89
C ASN A 296 -2.67 2.31 11.77
N TRP A 297 -3.66 3.21 11.83
CA TRP A 297 -5.06 2.84 11.70
C TRP A 297 -5.38 2.32 10.30
N PHE A 298 -4.91 2.98 9.24
CA PHE A 298 -5.12 2.55 7.86
C PHE A 298 -4.41 1.23 7.58
N GLU A 299 -3.15 1.05 8.00
CA GLU A 299 -2.43 -0.22 7.82
C GLU A 299 -3.15 -1.35 8.55
N LYS A 300 -3.49 -1.16 9.82
CA LYS A 300 -4.23 -2.16 10.58
C LYS A 300 -5.57 -2.49 9.91
N THR A 301 -6.30 -1.49 9.44
CA THR A 301 -7.61 -1.68 8.82
C THR A 301 -7.49 -2.37 7.47
N LEU A 302 -6.59 -1.92 6.59
CA LEU A 302 -6.47 -2.45 5.24
C LEU A 302 -5.99 -3.91 5.25
N PHE A 303 -5.01 -4.23 6.08
CA PHE A 303 -4.39 -5.56 6.14
C PHE A 303 -5.02 -6.49 7.19
N SER A 304 -6.13 -6.09 7.82
CA SER A 304 -6.91 -7.00 8.65
C SER A 304 -7.48 -8.15 7.80
N PRO A 305 -7.47 -9.40 8.30
CA PRO A 305 -7.96 -10.55 7.55
C PRO A 305 -9.37 -10.35 6.98
N GLY A 306 -9.51 -10.54 5.67
CA GLY A 306 -10.79 -10.43 4.95
C GLY A 306 -11.16 -9.03 4.45
N ASN A 307 -10.51 -7.96 4.89
CA ASN A 307 -10.88 -6.60 4.47
C ASN A 307 -10.57 -6.36 2.98
N LEU A 308 -9.45 -6.87 2.45
CA LEU A 308 -9.16 -6.80 1.02
C LEU A 308 -10.13 -7.64 0.19
N THR A 309 -10.59 -8.79 0.69
CA THR A 309 -11.64 -9.59 0.02
C THR A 309 -12.97 -8.86 -0.01
N GLN A 310 -13.32 -8.13 1.06
CA GLN A 310 -14.49 -7.25 1.08
C GLN A 310 -14.34 -6.11 0.06
N LEU A 311 -13.16 -5.49 -0.03
CA LEU A 311 -12.87 -4.46 -1.04
C LEU A 311 -12.96 -4.99 -2.46
N ALA A 312 -12.45 -6.20 -2.73
CA ALA A 312 -12.56 -6.85 -4.04
C ALA A 312 -14.02 -7.17 -4.39
N THR A 313 -14.80 -7.65 -3.42
CA THR A 313 -16.24 -7.91 -3.60
C THR A 313 -16.98 -6.61 -3.92
N LEU A 314 -16.72 -5.54 -3.17
CA LEU A 314 -17.31 -4.22 -3.43
C LEU A 314 -16.89 -3.67 -4.81
N THR A 315 -15.65 -3.93 -5.23
CA THR A 315 -15.14 -3.54 -6.55
C THR A 315 -15.88 -4.27 -7.66
N GLU A 316 -16.07 -5.58 -7.54
CA GLU A 316 -16.85 -6.36 -8.50
C GLU A 316 -18.31 -5.89 -8.56
N GLU A 317 -18.94 -5.59 -7.42
CA GLU A 317 -20.32 -5.09 -7.36
C GLU A 317 -20.49 -3.71 -8.01
N LYS A 318 -19.51 -2.81 -7.86
CA LYS A 318 -19.59 -1.42 -8.32
C LYS A 318 -19.10 -1.22 -9.75
N LEU A 319 -18.04 -1.90 -10.12
CA LEU A 319 -17.30 -1.68 -11.37
C LEU A 319 -17.26 -2.92 -12.27
N GLY A 320 -17.48 -4.11 -11.71
CA GLY A 320 -17.29 -5.38 -12.41
C GLY A 320 -15.82 -5.66 -12.66
N VAL A 321 -15.29 -5.15 -13.78
CA VAL A 321 -13.88 -5.28 -14.16
C VAL A 321 -13.18 -3.96 -13.94
N VAL A 322 -12.03 -3.97 -13.27
CA VAL A 322 -11.22 -2.76 -13.08
C VAL A 322 -10.52 -2.43 -14.39
N THR A 323 -10.81 -1.26 -14.96
CA THR A 323 -10.19 -0.73 -16.20
C THR A 323 -9.53 0.63 -15.92
N ASP A 324 -8.88 1.23 -16.91
CA ASP A 324 -8.36 2.61 -16.85
C ASP A 324 -9.31 3.67 -17.43
N ASP A 325 -10.61 3.41 -17.48
CA ASP A 325 -11.59 4.38 -17.99
C ASP A 325 -11.90 5.50 -16.98
N ASP A 326 -11.61 5.30 -15.70
CA ASP A 326 -11.71 6.36 -14.68
C ASP A 326 -10.55 7.34 -14.86
N LEU A 327 -10.87 8.62 -15.10
CA LEU A 327 -9.89 9.68 -15.39
C LEU A 327 -8.85 9.87 -14.28
N ARG A 328 -9.15 9.43 -13.05
CA ARG A 328 -8.25 9.47 -11.90
C ARG A 328 -7.20 8.36 -11.93
N ILE A 329 -7.36 7.35 -12.78
CA ILE A 329 -6.35 6.32 -13.03
C ILE A 329 -5.35 6.92 -14.02
N ARG A 330 -4.11 7.07 -13.58
CA ARG A 330 -3.03 7.72 -14.33
C ARG A 330 -1.85 6.78 -14.51
N GLU A 331 -1.01 7.07 -15.49
CA GLU A 331 0.19 6.29 -15.72
C GLU A 331 1.23 6.56 -14.63
N LEU A 332 1.95 5.53 -14.16
CA LEU A 332 3.01 5.69 -13.18
C LEU A 332 4.29 6.25 -13.83
N THR A 333 4.27 7.53 -14.19
CA THR A 333 5.43 8.29 -14.72
C THR A 333 5.69 9.55 -13.91
N LYS A 334 6.90 10.11 -13.99
CA LYS A 334 7.22 11.37 -13.30
C LYS A 334 6.37 12.52 -13.83
N GLU A 335 6.11 12.53 -15.12
CA GLU A 335 5.37 13.57 -15.83
C GLU A 335 3.89 13.61 -15.43
N GLU A 336 3.25 12.44 -15.33
CA GLU A 336 1.84 12.35 -14.91
C GLU A 336 1.66 12.62 -13.42
N ARG A 337 2.66 12.27 -12.60
CA ARG A 337 2.61 12.46 -11.14
C ARG A 337 2.95 13.88 -10.70
N ALA A 338 3.88 14.55 -11.37
CA ALA A 338 4.40 15.85 -10.94
C ALA A 338 3.30 16.90 -10.69
N PRO A 339 2.25 17.04 -11.53
CA PRO A 339 1.15 17.97 -11.26
C PRO A 339 0.37 17.64 -9.98
N VAL A 340 0.15 16.34 -9.70
CA VAL A 340 -0.56 15.88 -8.51
C VAL A 340 0.27 16.16 -7.25
N VAL A 341 1.55 15.82 -7.28
CA VAL A 341 2.48 16.09 -6.18
C VAL A 341 2.58 17.59 -5.90
N GLY A 342 2.78 18.42 -6.93
CA GLY A 342 2.83 19.87 -6.77
C GLY A 342 1.53 20.46 -6.20
N TRP A 343 0.37 19.92 -6.59
CA TRP A 343 -0.91 20.32 -5.99
C TRP A 343 -1.01 19.91 -4.51
N LEU A 344 -0.53 18.71 -4.15
CA LEU A 344 -0.52 18.24 -2.77
C LEU A 344 0.43 19.07 -1.89
N GLU A 345 1.61 19.44 -2.41
CA GLU A 345 2.56 20.33 -1.72
C GLU A 345 1.92 21.68 -1.38
N LEU A 346 1.27 22.34 -2.36
CA LEU A 346 0.54 23.60 -2.12
C LEU A 346 -0.54 23.45 -1.06
N SER A 347 -1.23 22.31 -1.04
CA SER A 347 -2.24 22.05 -0.03
C SER A 347 -1.64 21.78 1.35
N SER A 348 -0.48 21.10 1.44
CA SER A 348 0.25 20.89 2.69
C SER A 348 0.70 22.23 3.31
N GLU A 349 1.21 23.14 2.48
CA GLU A 349 1.54 24.51 2.89
C GLU A 349 0.30 25.24 3.40
N LEU A 350 -0.82 25.16 2.68
CA LEU A 350 -2.09 25.76 3.10
C LEU A 350 -2.57 25.21 4.45
N MET A 351 -2.46 23.89 4.70
CA MET A 351 -2.75 23.29 6.00
C MET A 351 -1.82 23.84 7.10
N MET A 352 -0.53 23.98 6.82
CA MET A 352 0.44 24.54 7.77
C MET A 352 0.11 25.98 8.15
N VAL A 353 -0.14 26.85 7.16
CA VAL A 353 -0.46 28.27 7.41
C VAL A 353 -1.76 28.40 8.20
N ASN A 354 -2.77 27.57 7.89
CA ASN A 354 -4.01 27.53 8.67
C ASN A 354 -3.78 27.09 10.13
N ARG A 355 -2.96 26.07 10.37
CA ARG A 355 -2.61 25.64 11.74
C ARG A 355 -1.90 26.76 12.52
N ILE A 356 -1.00 27.51 11.88
CA ILE A 356 -0.31 28.66 12.49
C ILE A 356 -1.34 29.74 12.85
N ARG A 357 -2.24 30.09 11.92
CA ARG A 357 -3.31 31.07 12.17
C ARG A 357 -4.22 30.65 13.33
N GLU A 358 -4.64 29.38 13.36
CA GLU A 358 -5.42 28.82 14.47
C GLU A 358 -4.69 28.87 15.82
N ALA A 359 -3.38 28.59 15.83
CA ALA A 359 -2.57 28.65 17.04
C ALA A 359 -2.48 30.10 17.57
N ILE A 360 -2.30 31.08 16.67
CA ILE A 360 -2.33 32.51 17.02
C ILE A 360 -3.69 32.88 17.60
N ALA A 361 -4.79 32.50 16.95
CA ALA A 361 -6.15 32.78 17.42
C ALA A 361 -6.42 32.19 18.81
N ARG A 362 -6.00 30.93 19.06
CA ARG A 362 -6.10 30.29 20.38
C ARG A 362 -5.28 31.02 21.44
N SER A 363 -4.04 31.38 21.13
CA SER A 363 -3.17 32.13 22.05
C SER A 363 -3.73 33.52 22.38
N ARG A 364 -4.37 34.18 21.41
CA ARG A 364 -5.04 35.47 21.57
C ARG A 364 -6.19 35.35 22.56
N ASN A 365 -7.06 34.36 22.38
CA ASN A 365 -8.20 34.16 23.27
C ASN A 365 -7.74 33.86 24.71
N ALA A 366 -6.74 33.01 24.89
CA ALA A 366 -6.18 32.72 26.21
C ALA A 366 -5.55 33.96 26.89
N LYS A 367 -4.74 34.74 26.16
CA LYS A 367 -4.07 35.94 26.72
C LYS A 367 -5.02 37.11 26.96
N MET A 368 -6.04 37.31 26.11
CA MET A 368 -7.04 38.36 26.33
C MET A 368 -7.89 38.09 27.58
N ILE A 369 -8.24 36.82 27.84
CA ILE A 369 -8.91 36.41 29.08
C ILE A 369 -8.02 36.70 30.29
N GLN A 370 -6.71 36.47 30.19
CA GLN A 370 -5.78 36.66 31.31
C GLN A 370 -5.47 38.14 31.60
N LEU A 371 -5.43 39.00 30.58
CA LEU A 371 -5.01 40.40 30.71
C LEU A 371 -6.16 41.42 30.69
N SER A 372 -7.42 40.96 30.56
CA SER A 372 -8.62 41.82 30.43
C SER A 372 -8.48 42.91 29.35
N LEU A 373 -7.71 42.62 28.29
CA LEU A 373 -7.49 43.54 27.18
C LEU A 373 -8.64 43.44 26.19
N THR A 374 -9.17 44.59 25.76
CA THR A 374 -10.24 44.67 24.75
C THR A 374 -9.73 44.56 23.31
N GLU A 375 -8.45 44.83 23.06
CA GLU A 375 -7.84 44.76 21.72
C GLU A 375 -6.56 43.94 21.65
N ALA A 376 -6.36 43.26 20.51
CA ALA A 376 -5.10 42.58 20.21
C ALA A 376 -3.97 43.59 19.89
N PRO A 377 -2.72 43.31 20.32
CA PRO A 377 -1.56 44.09 19.92
C PRO A 377 -1.46 44.22 18.40
N LYS A 378 -1.03 45.40 17.91
CA LYS A 378 -0.91 45.70 16.47
C LYS A 378 -0.11 44.62 15.71
N LEU A 379 1.00 44.17 16.28
CA LEU A 379 1.86 43.12 15.70
C LEU A 379 1.08 41.83 15.39
N VAL A 380 0.16 41.42 16.27
CA VAL A 380 -0.65 40.21 16.09
C VAL A 380 -1.68 40.39 14.97
N ARG A 381 -2.29 41.59 14.88
CA ARG A 381 -3.22 41.93 13.79
C ARG A 381 -2.53 41.94 12.43
N ASP A 382 -1.33 42.52 12.36
CA ASP A 382 -0.54 42.59 11.12
C ASP A 382 -0.08 41.20 10.67
N ALA A 383 0.28 40.32 11.61
CA ALA A 383 0.61 38.92 11.34
C ALA A 383 -0.60 38.14 10.81
N ASP A 384 -1.78 38.25 11.44
CA ASP A 384 -3.01 37.57 10.99
C ASP A 384 -3.41 37.98 9.57
N LYS A 385 -3.35 39.28 9.25
CA LYS A 385 -3.59 39.80 7.88
C LYS A 385 -2.59 39.26 6.86
N THR A 386 -1.33 39.07 7.26
CA THR A 386 -0.30 38.51 6.38
C THR A 386 -0.59 37.04 6.08
N LEU A 387 -0.97 36.27 7.11
CA LEU A 387 -1.36 34.86 6.96
C LEU A 387 -2.62 34.71 6.11
N GLU A 388 -3.62 35.57 6.28
CA GLU A 388 -4.84 35.56 5.47
C GLU A 388 -4.55 35.76 3.98
N LYS A 389 -3.74 36.77 3.63
CA LYS A 389 -3.28 36.97 2.25
C LYS A 389 -2.49 35.78 1.72
N GLN A 390 -1.68 35.14 2.55
CA GLN A 390 -0.93 33.95 2.16
C GLN A 390 -1.87 32.75 1.91
N ILE A 391 -2.90 32.57 2.74
CA ILE A 391 -3.93 31.54 2.53
C ILE A 391 -4.67 31.77 1.20
N GLU A 392 -5.11 33.00 0.92
CA GLU A 392 -5.77 33.35 -0.35
C GLU A 392 -4.85 33.10 -1.55
N SER A 393 -3.58 33.53 -1.45
CA SER A 393 -2.58 33.31 -2.49
C SER A 393 -2.32 31.83 -2.76
N LEU A 394 -2.14 31.01 -1.71
CA LEU A 394 -1.95 29.57 -1.83
C LEU A 394 -3.20 28.86 -2.38
N ALA A 395 -4.39 29.29 -1.96
CA ALA A 395 -5.65 28.75 -2.46
C ALA A 395 -5.82 29.02 -3.97
N SER A 396 -5.51 30.23 -4.44
CA SER A 396 -5.52 30.57 -5.87
C SER A 396 -4.54 29.72 -6.65
N LYS A 397 -3.27 29.64 -6.20
CA LYS A 397 -2.24 28.82 -6.85
C LYS A 397 -2.63 27.35 -6.91
N ARG A 398 -3.23 26.82 -5.84
CA ARG A 398 -3.71 25.44 -5.80
C ARG A 398 -4.85 25.22 -6.80
N GLN A 399 -5.77 26.17 -6.92
CA GLN A 399 -6.84 26.10 -7.91
C GLN A 399 -6.26 26.11 -9.34
N GLU A 400 -5.32 27.01 -9.62
CA GLU A 400 -4.62 27.09 -10.91
C GLU A 400 -3.80 25.83 -11.24
N ALA A 401 -3.22 25.19 -10.22
CA ALA A 401 -2.46 23.95 -10.34
C ALA A 401 -3.34 22.68 -10.41
N THR A 402 -4.67 22.82 -10.35
CA THR A 402 -5.57 21.66 -10.40
C THR A 402 -5.48 21.00 -11.78
N PRO A 403 -5.14 19.71 -11.87
CA PRO A 403 -5.05 19.02 -13.16
C PRO A 403 -6.38 19.04 -13.91
N SER A 404 -6.34 19.29 -15.21
CA SER A 404 -7.54 19.40 -16.05
C SER A 404 -8.43 18.16 -16.03
N TRP A 405 -7.82 16.97 -15.95
CA TRP A 405 -8.55 15.70 -15.87
C TRP A 405 -9.35 15.57 -14.57
N TRP A 406 -8.92 16.21 -13.48
CA TRP A 406 -9.67 16.22 -12.22
C TRP A 406 -10.94 17.05 -12.35
N THR A 407 -10.84 18.25 -12.94
CA THR A 407 -12.01 19.10 -13.22
C THR A 407 -13.00 18.39 -14.14
N GLN A 408 -12.52 17.73 -15.20
CA GLN A 408 -13.38 16.94 -16.09
C GLN A 408 -14.08 15.78 -15.35
N TRP A 409 -13.37 15.13 -14.43
CA TRP A 409 -13.94 14.06 -13.61
C TRP A 409 -15.05 14.59 -12.67
N GLU A 410 -14.81 15.72 -12.01
CA GLU A 410 -15.80 16.38 -11.14
C GLU A 410 -17.06 16.77 -11.93
N GLU A 411 -16.90 17.40 -13.09
CA GLU A 411 -18.00 17.77 -13.99
C GLU A 411 -18.80 16.54 -14.44
N SER A 412 -18.11 15.45 -14.82
CA SER A 412 -18.75 14.20 -15.26
C SER A 412 -19.54 13.50 -14.14
N THR A 413 -19.12 13.69 -12.90
CA THR A 413 -19.76 13.10 -11.72
C THR A 413 -20.96 13.92 -11.29
N ALA A 414 -20.84 15.26 -11.26
CA ALA A 414 -21.95 16.16 -10.98
C ALA A 414 -23.11 15.95 -11.98
N ALA A 415 -22.79 15.83 -13.27
CA ALA A 415 -23.79 15.58 -14.32
C ALA A 415 -24.53 14.23 -14.18
N LYS A 416 -23.96 13.25 -13.45
CA LYS A 416 -24.62 11.98 -13.14
C LYS A 416 -25.51 12.05 -11.91
N GLU A 417 -25.21 12.94 -10.95
CA GLU A 417 -26.02 13.13 -9.74
C GLU A 417 -27.30 13.93 -10.02
N ASP A 418 -27.29 14.78 -11.06
CA ASP A 418 -28.46 15.57 -11.49
C ASP A 418 -29.47 14.78 -12.35
N ARG A 419 -29.17 13.53 -12.72
CA ARG A 419 -30.03 12.65 -13.52
C ARG A 419 -30.66 11.56 -12.67
#